data_AF-A0A5C9CAD8-F1
#
_entry.id   AF-A0A5C9CAD8-F1
#
_cell.length_a   1.000
_cell.length_b   1.000
_cell.length_c   1.000
_cell.angle_alpha   90.00
_cell.angle_beta   90.00
_cell.angle_gamma   90.00
#
_symmetry.space_group_name_H-M   'P 1'
#
loop_
_entity.id
_entity.type
_entity.pdbx_description
1 polymer ?
#
loop_
_entity_poly.entity_id
_entity_poly.type
_entity_poly.pdbx_seq_one_letter_code
_entity_poly.pdbx_strand_id
1 'polypeptide(L)'
;MSTATELIHSIPVDPLTGAISVPIYQTSTFVQDAPGENKGYDYSRTNNPTRETLEHLVAKLEKGATGIAFASGLAAIDAIIKLLETGDEIVAVDDIYGGAY
;
A
#
# COMPACT_ATOMS: atom_id res chain seq x y z
N MET A 1 -19.02 -0.73 -13.64
CA MET A 1 -19.58 0.13 -12.57
C MET A 1 -19.10 1.55 -12.80
N SER A 2 -19.68 2.56 -12.14
CA SER A 2 -19.04 3.89 -12.13
C SER A 2 -17.88 3.90 -11.13
N THR A 3 -16.90 4.79 -11.32
CA THR A 3 -15.76 4.95 -10.40
C THR A 3 -16.22 5.25 -8.96
N ALA A 4 -17.28 6.04 -8.80
CA ALA A 4 -17.86 6.33 -7.50
C ALA A 4 -18.38 5.07 -6.79
N THR A 5 -19.01 4.15 -7.53
CA THR A 5 -19.42 2.85 -6.98
C THR A 5 -18.21 1.99 -6.62
N GLU A 6 -17.17 1.98 -7.45
CA GLU A 6 -15.95 1.21 -7.21
C GLU A 6 -15.21 1.67 -5.95
N LEU A 7 -15.16 2.99 -5.69
CA LEU A 7 -14.54 3.56 -4.50
C LEU A 7 -15.15 3.04 -3.19
N ILE A 8 -16.47 2.85 -3.17
CA ILE A 8 -17.20 2.44 -1.95
C ILE A 8 -17.29 0.92 -1.84
N HIS A 9 -17.58 0.23 -2.95
CA HIS A 9 -17.93 -1.19 -2.94
C HIS A 9 -16.75 -2.14 -3.21
N SER A 10 -15.55 -1.62 -3.47
CA SER A 10 -14.35 -2.47 -3.60
C SER A 10 -13.71 -2.83 -2.25
N ILE A 11 -14.24 -2.30 -1.13
CA ILE A 11 -13.76 -2.61 0.22
C ILE A 11 -14.23 -4.03 0.60
N PRO A 12 -13.32 -4.94 0.99
CA PRO A 12 -13.69 -6.29 1.40
C PRO A 12 -14.40 -6.27 2.76
N VAL A 13 -15.36 -7.19 2.93
CA VAL A 13 -16.01 -7.46 4.22
C VAL A 13 -15.06 -8.28 5.09
N ASP A 14 -14.93 -7.93 6.36
CA ASP A 14 -14.14 -8.71 7.32
C ASP A 14 -14.73 -10.12 7.50
N PRO A 15 -13.98 -11.19 7.15
CA PRO A 15 -14.51 -12.55 7.21
C PRO A 15 -14.72 -13.06 8.65
N LEU A 16 -14.08 -12.45 9.65
CA LEU A 16 -14.21 -12.88 11.05
C LEU A 16 -15.51 -12.38 11.70
N THR A 17 -15.86 -11.11 11.50
CA THR A 17 -16.96 -10.45 12.22
C THR A 17 -18.11 -10.00 11.31
N GLY A 18 -17.91 -9.96 9.99
CA GLY A 18 -18.86 -9.38 9.04
C GLY A 18 -18.85 -7.85 9.01
N ALA A 19 -17.85 -7.20 9.61
CA ALA A 19 -17.71 -5.75 9.55
C ALA A 19 -17.55 -5.27 8.10
N ILE A 20 -18.36 -4.27 7.72
CA ILE A 20 -18.32 -3.66 6.39
C ILE A 20 -17.09 -2.77 6.22
N SER A 21 -16.67 -2.09 7.29
CA SER A 21 -15.42 -1.35 7.30
C SER A 21 -14.27 -2.27 7.67
N VAL A 22 -13.12 -2.06 7.01
CA VAL A 22 -11.87 -2.73 7.33
C VAL A 22 -11.48 -2.43 8.78
N PRO A 23 -11.18 -3.44 9.61
CA PRO A 23 -10.65 -3.21 10.95
C PRO A 23 -9.32 -2.47 10.93
N ILE A 24 -9.05 -1.69 11.99
CA ILE A 24 -7.75 -1.04 12.20
C ILE A 24 -6.83 -2.03 12.92
N TYR A 25 -5.86 -2.60 12.21
CA TYR A 25 -4.87 -3.53 12.74
C TYR A 25 -3.71 -2.77 13.39
N GLN A 26 -3.97 -2.20 14.56
CA GLN A 26 -2.97 -1.53 15.39
C GLN A 26 -2.11 -2.54 16.18
N THR A 27 -1.39 -3.37 15.45
CA THR A 27 -0.44 -4.36 15.98
C THR A 27 0.91 -4.23 15.26
N SER A 28 1.99 -4.61 15.90
CA SER A 28 3.32 -4.68 15.27
C SER A 28 3.59 -6.03 14.61
N THR A 29 3.02 -7.13 15.13
CA THR A 29 3.35 -8.51 14.75
C THR A 29 2.11 -9.40 14.77
N PHE A 30 2.21 -10.56 14.12
CA PHE A 30 1.14 -11.56 14.03
C PHE A 30 1.61 -12.92 14.56
N VAL A 31 0.68 -13.70 15.10
CA VAL A 31 0.96 -15.07 15.58
C VAL A 31 1.25 -15.97 14.39
N GLN A 32 2.32 -16.75 14.49
CA GLN A 32 2.67 -17.80 13.53
C GLN A 32 2.34 -19.16 14.14
N ASP A 33 1.90 -20.11 13.32
CA ASP A 33 1.60 -21.47 13.79
C ASP A 33 2.90 -22.24 14.07
N ALA A 34 3.97 -21.94 13.32
CA ALA A 34 5.36 -22.36 13.54
C ALA A 34 6.32 -21.31 12.92
N PRO A 35 7.64 -21.35 13.20
CA PRO A 35 8.58 -20.41 12.58
C PRO A 35 8.54 -20.44 11.04
N GLY A 36 8.12 -19.33 10.42
CA GLY A 36 7.96 -19.22 8.97
C GLY A 36 6.59 -19.66 8.44
N GLU A 37 5.72 -20.24 9.29
CA GLU A 37 4.36 -20.66 8.94
C GLU A 37 3.35 -19.64 9.47
N ASN A 38 3.00 -18.66 8.64
CA ASN A 38 2.10 -17.57 8.98
C ASN A 38 0.79 -17.61 8.16
N LYS A 39 -0.17 -16.77 8.55
CA LYS A 39 -1.51 -16.69 7.92
C LYS A 39 -1.60 -15.57 6.87
N GLY A 40 -0.46 -15.25 6.23
CA GLY A 40 -0.31 -14.15 5.28
C GLY A 40 0.36 -12.90 5.86
N TYR A 41 0.43 -12.79 7.19
CA TYR A 41 1.04 -11.65 7.87
C TYR A 41 2.06 -12.10 8.93
N ASP A 42 3.16 -11.37 9.03
CA ASP A 42 4.23 -11.63 9.99
C ASP A 42 4.55 -10.40 10.84
N TYR A 43 4.87 -9.28 10.19
CA TYR A 43 5.30 -8.04 10.79
C TYR A 43 4.73 -6.83 10.05
N SER A 44 4.10 -5.90 10.78
CA SER A 44 3.30 -4.81 10.20
C SER A 44 4.05 -3.87 9.24
N ARG A 45 5.38 -3.76 9.37
CA ARG A 45 6.18 -3.01 8.39
C ARG A 45 6.16 -3.69 7.02
N THR A 46 6.24 -5.02 6.98
CA THR A 46 6.21 -5.82 5.75
C THR A 46 4.80 -5.88 5.17
N ASN A 47 3.82 -6.28 5.98
CA ASN A 47 2.42 -6.47 5.57
C ASN A 47 1.48 -6.08 6.72
N ASN A 48 0.40 -5.37 6.43
CA ASN A 48 -0.60 -5.00 7.43
C ASN A 48 -1.99 -4.98 6.76
N PRO A 49 -3.00 -5.72 7.25
CA PRO A 49 -4.28 -5.87 6.54
C PRO A 49 -4.99 -4.54 6.26
N THR A 50 -4.89 -3.58 7.18
CA THR A 50 -5.48 -2.24 6.99
C THR A 50 -4.80 -1.49 5.85
N ARG A 51 -3.45 -1.52 5.82
CA ARG A 51 -2.66 -0.86 4.77
C ARG A 51 -2.81 -1.55 3.42
N GLU A 52 -2.78 -2.88 3.40
CA GLU A 52 -2.92 -3.69 2.19
C GLU A 52 -4.26 -3.42 1.49
N THR A 53 -5.34 -3.23 2.25
CA THR A 53 -6.63 -2.87 1.65
C THR A 53 -6.58 -1.54 0.90
N LEU A 54 -5.93 -0.52 1.48
CA LEU A 54 -5.70 0.77 0.79
C LEU A 54 -4.84 0.56 -0.48
N GLU A 55 -3.76 -0.19 -0.37
CA GLU A 55 -2.83 -0.50 -1.46
C GLU A 55 -3.55 -1.15 -2.65
N HIS A 56 -4.38 -2.16 -2.38
CA HIS A 56 -5.19 -2.84 -3.41
C HIS A 56 -6.25 -1.94 -4.03
N LEU A 57 -6.92 -1.10 -3.24
CA LEU A 57 -7.93 -0.16 -3.74
C LEU A 57 -7.32 0.85 -4.71
N VAL A 58 -6.20 1.47 -4.33
CA VAL A 58 -5.49 2.45 -5.17
C VAL A 58 -4.98 1.78 -6.45
N ALA A 59 -4.36 0.59 -6.34
CA ALA A 59 -3.90 -0.16 -7.51
C ALA A 59 -5.04 -0.43 -8.50
N LYS A 60 -6.21 -0.85 -8.00
CA LYS A 60 -7.38 -1.11 -8.84
C LYS A 60 -7.89 0.15 -9.55
N LEU A 61 -7.97 1.28 -8.83
CA LEU A 61 -8.45 2.55 -9.38
C LEU A 61 -7.52 3.09 -10.46
N GLU A 62 -6.21 2.97 -10.25
CA GLU A 62 -5.17 3.37 -11.22
C GLU A 62 -4.93 2.31 -12.32
N LYS A 63 -5.63 1.17 -12.27
CA LYS A 63 -5.44 0.02 -13.17
C LYS A 63 -3.98 -0.49 -13.17
N GLY A 64 -3.30 -0.36 -12.03
CA GLY A 64 -1.96 -0.84 -11.78
C GLY A 64 -1.92 -2.29 -11.33
N ALA A 65 -0.72 -2.90 -11.37
CA ALA A 65 -0.51 -4.27 -10.90
C ALA A 65 -0.41 -4.37 -9.36
N THR A 66 0.07 -3.32 -8.71
CA THR A 66 0.24 -3.26 -7.25
C THR A 66 0.19 -1.81 -6.77
N GLY A 67 0.00 -1.62 -5.47
CA GLY A 67 0.04 -0.32 -4.79
C GLY A 67 0.88 -0.45 -3.52
N ILE A 68 1.59 0.61 -3.13
CA ILE A 68 2.40 0.65 -1.92
C ILE A 68 2.11 1.96 -1.19
N ALA A 69 1.71 1.89 0.08
CA ALA A 69 1.40 3.06 0.87
C ALA A 69 2.60 3.48 1.74
N PHE A 70 2.97 4.76 1.64
CA PHE A 70 4.09 5.35 2.36
C PHE A 70 3.61 6.39 3.38
N ALA A 71 4.51 6.77 4.30
CA ALA A 71 4.23 7.77 5.33
C ALA A 71 4.01 9.19 4.75
N SER A 72 4.53 9.46 3.55
CA SER A 72 4.36 10.74 2.85
C SER A 72 4.61 10.56 1.35
N GLY A 73 4.23 11.57 0.55
CA GLY A 73 4.57 11.62 -0.88
C GLY A 73 6.09 11.61 -1.13
N LEU A 74 6.87 12.30 -0.29
CA LEU A 74 8.34 12.29 -0.40
C LEU A 74 8.94 10.92 -0.08
N ALA A 75 8.39 10.18 0.90
CA ALA A 75 8.85 8.82 1.18
C ALA A 75 8.56 7.86 0.01
N ALA A 76 7.45 8.06 -0.71
CA ALA A 76 7.16 7.31 -1.93
C ALA A 76 8.16 7.65 -3.05
N ILE A 77 8.42 8.93 -3.30
CA ILE A 77 9.39 9.39 -4.31
C ILE A 77 10.79 8.86 -3.99
N ASP A 78 11.24 9.00 -2.73
CA ASP A 78 12.53 8.50 -2.25
C ASP A 78 12.67 6.98 -2.44
N ALA A 79 11.62 6.20 -2.17
CA ALA A 79 11.63 4.76 -2.40
C ALA A 79 11.79 4.39 -3.89
N ILE A 80 11.19 5.17 -4.80
CA ILE A 80 11.29 4.96 -6.25
C ILE A 80 12.68 5.34 -6.76
N ILE A 81 13.24 6.47 -6.33
CA ILE A 81 14.58 6.92 -6.76
C ILE A 81 15.66 5.92 -6.32
N LYS A 82 15.48 5.27 -5.16
CA LYS A 82 16.37 4.20 -4.68
C LYS A 82 16.38 2.92 -5.52
N LEU A 83 15.56 2.83 -6.56
CA LEU A 83 15.66 1.77 -7.58
C LEU A 83 16.77 2.02 -8.58
N LEU A 84 17.28 3.27 -8.68
CA LEU A 84 18.34 3.66 -9.59
C LEU A 84 19.72 3.34 -9.02
N GLU A 85 20.69 3.13 -9.91
CA GLU A 85 22.09 2.94 -9.57
C GLU A 85 22.89 4.23 -9.69
N THR A 86 24.09 4.23 -9.11
CA THR A 86 24.99 5.38 -9.23
C THR A 86 25.41 5.58 -10.68
N GLY A 87 25.12 6.77 -11.22
CA GLY A 87 25.41 7.13 -12.60
C GLY A 87 24.19 7.11 -13.52
N ASP A 88 23.04 6.63 -13.06
CA ASP A 88 21.78 6.76 -13.79
C ASP A 88 21.36 8.23 -13.91
N GLU A 89 20.63 8.54 -14.99
CA GLU A 89 20.15 9.89 -15.30
C GLU A 89 18.62 9.95 -15.23
N ILE A 90 18.08 11.01 -14.61
CA ILE A 90 16.63 11.26 -14.53
C ILE A 90 16.30 12.46 -15.40
N VAL A 91 15.40 12.27 -16.37
CA VAL A 91 14.73 13.38 -17.07
C VAL A 91 13.41 13.65 -16.38
N ALA A 92 13.23 14.87 -15.87
CA ALA A 92 12.04 15.28 -15.14
C ALA A 92 11.34 16.46 -15.86
N VAL A 93 10.08 16.71 -15.51
CA VAL A 93 9.33 17.86 -16.03
C VAL A 93 9.88 19.18 -15.44
N ASP A 94 9.63 20.30 -16.09
CA ASP A 94 10.17 21.61 -15.69
C ASP A 94 9.43 22.24 -14.49
N ASP A 95 8.17 21.86 -14.27
CA ASP A 95 7.37 22.25 -13.11
C ASP A 95 7.07 21.05 -12.21
N ILE A 96 7.81 20.96 -11.10
CA ILE A 96 7.72 19.88 -10.11
C ILE A 96 7.44 20.50 -8.74
N TYR A 97 6.68 19.78 -7.91
CA TYR A 97 6.54 20.13 -6.50
C TYR A 97 7.93 20.34 -5.85
N GLY A 98 8.15 21.50 -5.23
CA GLY A 98 9.49 21.91 -4.78
C GLY A 98 10.17 21.02 -3.74
N GLY A 99 9.46 20.12 -3.06
CA GLY A 99 10.10 19.12 -2.20
C GLY A 99 10.71 17.94 -2.97
N ALA A 100 10.34 17.76 -4.24
CA ALA A 100 10.80 16.68 -5.12
C ALA A 100 11.83 17.13 -6.17
N TYR A 101 12.10 18.43 -6.28
CA TYR A 101 13.20 19.01 -7.07
C TYR A 101 14.48 19.02 -6.25
#